data_AF-A0A1I6JPD5-F1
#
_entry.id   AF-A0A1I6JPD5-F1
#
_cell.length_a   1.000
_cell.length_b   1.000
_cell.length_c   1.000
_cell.angle_alpha   90.00
_cell.angle_beta   90.00
_cell.angle_gamma   90.00
#
_symmetry.space_group_name_H-M   'P 1'
#
loop_
_entity.id
_entity.type
_entity.pdbx_description
1 polymer ?
#
loop_
_entity_poly.entity_id
_entity_poly.type
_entity_poly.pdbx_seq_one_letter_code
_entity_poly.pdbx_strand_id
1 'polypeptide(L)' 'MSSQEKKVLHYNYNKLLGKIKELYGTQEKFALELGIGRVSLSQRLNCKLEFSQQEISRSIDLLGLNKNDIPLYFFTEK' A
#
# COMPACT_ATOMS: atom_id res chain seq x y z
N MET A 1 6.28 8.67 -28.63
CA MET A 1 6.26 8.43 -27.18
C MET A 1 5.08 7.52 -26.90
N SER A 2 5.34 6.21 -26.75
CA SER A 2 4.26 5.24 -26.52
C SER A 2 3.72 5.44 -25.12
N SER A 3 2.58 6.11 -25.02
CA SER A 3 1.72 6.06 -23.85
C SER A 3 1.22 4.62 -23.70
N GLN A 4 1.90 3.82 -22.88
CA GLN A 4 1.37 2.51 -22.48
C GLN A 4 0.10 2.74 -21.66
N GLU A 5 -1.03 2.25 -22.17
CA GLU A 5 -2.25 2.04 -21.39
C GLU A 5 -1.92 1.16 -20.19
N LYS A 6 -1.76 1.77 -19.01
CA LYS A 6 -1.67 1.03 -17.76
C LYS A 6 -3.03 0.40 -17.49
N LYS A 7 -3.12 -0.90 -17.73
CA LYS A 7 -4.20 -1.77 -17.23
C LYS A 7 -4.30 -1.52 -15.72
N VAL A 8 -5.36 -0.84 -15.27
CA VAL A 8 -5.54 -0.51 -13.85
C VAL A 8 -6.01 -1.77 -13.14
N LEU A 9 -5.05 -2.58 -12.69
CA LEU A 9 -5.32 -3.68 -11.77
C LEU A 9 -5.86 -3.06 -10.47
N HIS A 10 -7.14 -3.33 -10.19
CA HIS A 10 -7.83 -2.81 -9.02
C HIS A 10 -7.56 -3.75 -7.86
N TYR A 11 -6.68 -3.35 -6.96
CA TYR A 11 -6.37 -4.10 -5.75
C TYR A 11 -7.25 -3.65 -4.59
N ASN A 12 -7.61 -4.59 -3.72
CA ASN A 12 -8.41 -4.31 -2.55
C ASN A 12 -7.51 -4.05 -1.33
N TYR A 13 -7.24 -2.77 -1.07
CA TYR A 13 -6.45 -2.35 0.09
C TYR A 13 -7.28 -2.15 1.37
N ASN A 14 -8.54 -2.60 1.44
CA ASN A 14 -9.36 -2.38 2.65
C ASN A 14 -8.75 -3.04 3.91
N LYS A 15 -8.16 -4.23 3.76
CA LYS A 15 -7.46 -4.90 4.88
C LYS A 15 -6.24 -4.11 5.35
N LEU A 16 -5.47 -3.59 4.40
CA LEU A 16 -4.28 -2.77 4.69
C LEU A 16 -4.70 -1.46 5.37
N LEU A 17 -5.73 -0.80 4.86
CA LEU A 17 -6.30 0.43 5.42
C LEU A 17 -6.80 0.23 6.85
N GLY A 18 -7.52 -0.87 7.11
CA GLY A 18 -7.95 -1.25 8.45
C GLY A 18 -6.75 -1.36 9.39
N LYS A 19 -5.74 -2.13 8.99
CA LYS A 19 -4.55 -2.36 9.81
C LYS A 19 -3.73 -1.08 10.06
N ILE A 20 -3.57 -0.24 9.04
CA ILE A 20 -2.93 1.08 9.18
C ILE A 20 -3.69 1.94 10.19
N LYS A 21 -5.03 1.96 10.12
CA LYS A 21 -5.86 2.73 11.04
C LYS A 21 -5.79 2.18 12.47
N GLU A 22 -5.72 0.86 12.64
CA GLU A 22 -5.57 0.22 13.96
C GLU A 22 -4.21 0.49 14.60
N LEU A 23 -3.12 0.46 13.85
CA LEU A 23 -1.75 0.61 14.38
C LEU A 23 -1.29 2.07 14.44
N TYR A 24 -1.54 2.84 13.38
CA TYR A 24 -1.05 4.21 13.23
C TYR A 24 -2.13 5.27 13.42
N GLY A 25 -3.41 4.89 13.42
CA GLY A 25 -4.55 5.81 13.50
C GLY A 25 -4.84 6.52 12.17
N THR A 26 -3.83 7.04 11.50
CA THR A 26 -3.96 7.78 10.23
C THR A 26 -2.95 7.32 9.18
N GLN A 27 -3.38 7.41 7.90
CA GLN A 27 -2.51 7.15 6.74
C GLN A 27 -1.29 8.08 6.71
N GLU A 28 -1.41 9.30 7.23
CA GLU A 28 -0.32 10.28 7.27
C GLU A 28 0.85 9.83 8.14
N LYS A 29 0.55 9.30 9.34
CA LYS A 29 1.57 8.72 10.22
C LYS A 29 2.25 7.54 9.55
N PHE A 30 1.47 6.66 8.93
CA PHE A 30 2.04 5.53 8.20
C PHE A 30 2.91 5.96 7.03
N ALA A 31 2.52 6.98 6.27
CA ALA A 31 3.33 7.53 5.17
C ALA A 31 4.67 8.08 5.68
N LEU A 32 4.66 8.79 6.81
CA LEU A 32 5.85 9.30 7.49
C LEU A 32 6.81 8.17 7.88
N GLU A 33 6.29 7.12 8.53
CA GLU A 33 7.09 5.96 8.97
C GLU A 33 7.63 5.15 7.78
N LEU A 34 6.84 5.04 6.71
CA LEU A 34 7.24 4.40 5.47
C LEU A 34 8.28 5.22 4.69
N GLY A 35 8.40 6.52 4.98
CA GLY A 35 9.34 7.44 4.34
C GLY A 35 8.84 8.02 3.01
N ILE A 36 7.52 8.09 2.82
CA ILE A 36 6.90 8.61 1.61
C ILE A 36 5.97 9.79 1.89
N GLY A 37 5.69 10.57 0.84
CA GLY A 37 4.68 11.62 0.92
C GLY A 37 3.27 11.05 1.09
N ARG A 38 2.43 11.74 1.89
CA ARG A 38 0.98 11.47 2.03
C ARG A 38 0.28 11.25 0.68
N VAL A 39 0.60 12.11 -0.28
CA VAL A 39 0.01 12.08 -1.63
C VAL A 39 0.43 10.81 -2.38
N SER A 40 1.67 10.35 -2.23
CA SER A 40 2.16 9.10 -2.82
C SER A 40 1.44 7.89 -2.21
N LEU A 41 1.27 7.86 -0.89
CA LEU A 41 0.52 6.80 -0.22
C LEU A 41 -0.94 6.77 -0.69
N SER A 42 -1.60 7.94 -0.72
CA SER A 42 -2.99 8.05 -1.15
C SER A 42 -3.18 7.56 -2.59
N GLN A 43 -2.28 7.93 -3.51
CA GLN A 43 -2.32 7.43 -4.89
C GLN A 43 -2.21 5.91 -4.96
N ARG A 44 -1.36 5.29 -4.13
CA ARG A 44 -1.22 3.83 -4.10
C ARG A 44 -2.47 3.13 -3.57
N LEU A 45 -3.01 3.64 -2.47
CA LEU A 45 -4.25 3.14 -1.86
C LEU A 45 -5.47 3.31 -2.78
N ASN A 46 -5.45 4.30 -3.68
CA ASN A 46 -6.48 4.51 -4.71
C ASN A 46 -6.18 3.74 -6.02
N CYS A 47 -5.26 2.78 -6.02
CA CYS A 47 -4.83 2.04 -7.21
C CYS A 47 -4.30 2.92 -8.37
N LYS A 48 -3.92 4.18 -8.11
CA LYS A 48 -3.31 5.06 -9.12
C LYS A 48 -1.82 4.77 -9.31
N LEU A 49 -1.17 4.20 -8.29
CA LEU A 49 0.25 3.95 -8.26
C LEU A 49 0.51 2.59 -7.60
N GLU A 50 1.51 1.87 -8.07
CA GLU A 50 1.83 0.53 -7.55
C GLU A 50 2.77 0.65 -6.34
N PHE A 51 2.65 -0.27 -5.39
CA PHE A 51 3.64 -0.38 -4.31
C PHE A 51 4.90 -1.04 -4.85
N SER A 52 6.06 -0.40 -4.64
CA SER A 52 7.35 -1.03 -4.93
C SER A 52 7.65 -2.13 -3.90
N GLN A 53 8.44 -3.14 -4.26
CA GLN A 53 8.79 -4.23 -3.36
C GLN A 53 9.38 -3.76 -2.02
N GLN A 54 10.19 -2.69 -2.04
CA GLN A 54 10.72 -2.08 -0.81
C GLN A 54 9.61 -1.52 0.08
N GLU A 55 8.62 -0.84 -0.51
CA GLU A 55 7.47 -0.28 0.20
C GLU A 55 6.61 -1.36 0.82
N ILE A 56 6.37 -2.46 0.09
CA ILE A 56 5.62 -3.61 0.58
C ILE A 56 6.34 -4.23 1.77
N SER A 57 7.64 -4.53 1.63
CA SER A 57 8.42 -5.14 2.70
C SER A 57 8.46 -4.27 3.95
N ARG A 58 8.62 -2.95 3.77
CA ARG A 58 8.68 -1.99 4.86
C ARG A 58 7.31 -1.78 5.50
N SER A 59 6.25 -1.77 4.71
CA SER A 59 4.87 -1.73 5.21
C SER A 59 4.57 -2.91 6.13
N ILE A 60 4.96 -4.13 5.73
CA ILE A 60 4.74 -5.34 6.52
C ILE A 60 5.52 -5.31 7.83
N ASP A 61 6.77 -4.87 7.78
CA ASP A 61 7.64 -4.69 8.95
C ASP A 61 7.02 -3.67 9.95
N LEU A 62 6.61 -2.51 9.43
CA LEU A 62 5.91 -1.46 10.17
C LEU A 62 4.59 -1.94 10.77
N LEU A 63 3.81 -2.70 10.00
CA LEU A 63 2.52 -3.25 10.43
C LEU A 63 2.68 -4.46 11.36
N GLY A 64 3.91 -4.94 11.61
CA GLY A 64 4.18 -6.16 12.37
C GLY A 64 3.50 -7.40 11.77
N LEU A 65 3.29 -7.42 10.45
CA LEU A 65 2.69 -8.53 9.74
C LEU A 65 3.76 -9.53 9.30
N ASN A 66 3.34 -10.76 8.99
CA ASN A 66 4.27 -11.73 8.43
C ASN A 66 4.41 -11.53 6.92
N LYS A 67 5.58 -11.84 6.36
CA LYS A 67 5.80 -11.73 4.91
C LYS A 67 4.87 -12.63 4.09
N ASN A 68 4.38 -13.72 4.70
CA ASN A 68 3.39 -14.61 4.10
C ASN A 68 2.02 -13.93 3.88
N ASP A 69 1.72 -12.88 4.63
CA ASP A 69 0.48 -12.12 4.48
C ASP A 69 0.55 -11.07 3.36
N ILE A 70 1.74 -10.75 2.84
CA ILE A 70 1.92 -9.81 1.70
C ILE A 70 0.88 -10.04 0.59
N PRO A 71 0.74 -11.25 0.01
CA PRO A 71 -0.24 -11.52 -1.02
C PRO A 71 -1.68 -11.19 -0.59
N LEU A 72 -2.02 -11.45 0.68
CA LEU A 72 -3.35 -11.17 1.23
C LEU A 72 -3.65 -9.67 1.39
N TYR A 73 -2.64 -8.84 1.61
CA TYR A 73 -2.84 -7.39 1.83
C TYR A 73 -2.59 -6.54 0.59
N PHE A 74 -1.64 -6.93 -0.26
CA PHE A 74 -1.20 -6.16 -1.42
C PHE A 74 -1.62 -6.75 -2.76
N PHE A 75 -1.85 -8.07 -2.83
CA PHE A 75 -2.20 -8.78 -4.06
C PHE A 75 -3.63 -9.32 -4.04
N THR A 76 -4.47 -8.86 -3.11
CA THR A 76 -5.90 -9.18 -3.13
C THR A 76 -6.56 -8.44 -4.28
N GLU A 77 -7.00 -9.20 -5.27
CA GLU A 77 -7.81 -8.71 -6.38
C GLU A 77 -9.20 -8.30 -5.87
N LYS A 78 -9.78 -7.24 -6.45
CA LYS A 78 -11.10 -6.74 -6.07
C LYS A 78 -12.23 -7.63 -6.58
#